data_AF-A0A0W0TKI0-F1
#
_entry.id   AF-A0A0W0TKI0-F1
#
_cell.length_a   1.000
_cell.length_b   1.000
_cell.length_c   1.000
_cell.angle_alpha   90.00
_cell.angle_beta   90.00
_cell.angle_gamma   90.00
#
_symmetry.space_group_name_H-M   'P 1'
#
loop_
_entity.id
_entity.type
_entity.pdbx_description
1 polymer ?
#
loop_
_entity_poly.entity_id
_entity_poly.type
_entity_poly.pdbx_seq_one_letter_code
_entity_poly.pdbx_strand_id
1 'polypeptide(L)'
;MNLKAITCAALVTLSAGTQAATADRETITYKNERGSVLTLHFTSKDTLSGTFTTAVASKECQQAIGNQRPVIGYIVKNAITISVDYPACGSVLAFIGNIEQDKATIDVTAILAHQSTHIATQGPGARFIGHDVFKRV
;
A
#
# COMPACT_ATOMS: atom_id res chain seq x y z
N MET A 1 30.03 53.87 0.54
CA MET A 1 29.28 52.67 0.95
C MET A 1 30.15 51.45 0.73
N ASN A 2 30.38 50.65 1.77
CA ASN A 2 31.49 49.71 1.84
C ASN A 2 31.12 48.37 1.18
N LEU A 3 31.77 48.03 0.05
CA LEU A 3 31.47 46.90 -0.83
C LEU A 3 31.49 45.53 -0.12
N LYS A 4 32.11 45.45 1.07
CA LYS A 4 32.24 44.23 1.88
C LYS A 4 30.97 43.84 2.63
N ALA A 5 30.05 44.78 2.87
CA ALA A 5 28.81 44.49 3.62
C ALA A 5 27.71 43.88 2.74
N ILE A 6 27.77 44.10 1.43
CA ILE A 6 26.74 43.67 0.48
C ILE A 6 26.92 42.19 0.09
N THR A 7 28.16 41.70 0.05
CA THR A 7 28.46 40.30 -0.32
C THR A 7 28.13 39.28 0.76
N CYS A 8 28.05 39.68 2.04
CA CYS A 8 27.75 38.75 3.14
C CYS A 8 26.23 38.49 3.28
N ALA A 9 25.39 39.47 2.94
CA ALA A 9 23.94 39.33 2.98
C ALA A 9 23.38 38.44 1.85
N ALA A 10 24.10 38.33 0.72
CA ALA A 10 23.67 37.51 -0.42
C ALA A 10 23.93 36.00 -0.23
N LEU A 11 24.85 35.61 0.67
CA LEU A 11 25.19 34.20 0.94
C LEU A 11 24.28 33.54 1.99
N VAL A 12 23.61 34.32 2.83
CA VAL A 12 22.72 33.79 3.89
C VAL A 12 21.30 33.54 3.37
N THR A 13 20.86 34.23 2.32
CA THR A 13 19.54 34.00 1.71
C THR A 13 19.50 32.80 0.75
N LEU A 14 20.66 32.30 0.30
CA LEU A 14 20.73 31.17 -0.63
C LEU A 14 20.70 29.79 0.08
N SER A 15 20.91 29.72 1.39
CA SER A 15 20.92 28.48 2.15
C SER A 15 19.54 28.05 2.70
N ALA A 16 18.51 28.90 2.57
CA ALA A 16 17.15 28.57 3.02
C ALA A 16 16.33 27.76 1.99
N GLY A 17 16.85 27.53 0.79
CA GLY A 17 16.08 26.96 -0.33
C GLY A 17 16.25 25.47 -0.59
N THR A 18 17.19 24.78 0.06
CA THR A 18 17.59 23.43 -0.38
C THR A 18 17.47 22.38 0.71
N GLN A 19 16.27 22.13 1.23
CA GLN A 19 15.90 20.80 1.75
C GLN A 19 14.38 20.59 1.60
N ALA A 20 13.83 20.81 0.41
CA ALA A 20 12.69 19.99 0.00
C ALA A 20 13.29 18.62 -0.36
N ALA A 21 13.61 17.82 0.67
CA ALA A 21 13.97 16.42 0.51
C ALA A 21 12.78 15.75 -0.18
N THR A 22 12.86 15.60 -1.49
CA THR A 22 11.98 14.72 -2.24
C THR A 22 12.22 13.33 -1.68
N ALA A 23 11.35 12.89 -0.77
CA ALA A 23 11.34 11.50 -0.34
C ALA A 23 11.25 10.65 -1.61
N ASP A 24 12.28 9.85 -1.85
CA ASP A 24 12.35 8.97 -3.00
C ASP A 24 11.17 8.00 -2.90
N ARG A 25 10.17 8.21 -3.77
CA ARG A 25 8.91 7.45 -3.77
C ARG A 25 8.90 6.58 -5.00
N GLU A 26 9.47 5.38 -4.89
CA GLU A 26 9.34 4.38 -5.94
C GLU A 26 7.89 3.88 -5.95
N THR A 27 7.23 3.97 -7.10
CA THR A 27 5.87 3.45 -7.29
C THR A 27 5.94 2.25 -8.23
N ILE A 28 5.43 1.11 -7.78
CA ILE A 28 5.41 -0.12 -8.57
C ILE A 28 3.98 -0.67 -8.62
N THR A 29 3.56 -1.07 -9.81
CA THR A 29 2.27 -1.71 -10.05
C THR A 29 2.47 -3.20 -10.27
N TYR A 30 1.60 -4.00 -9.65
CA TYR A 30 1.57 -5.44 -9.74
C TYR A 30 0.19 -5.93 -10.14
N LYS A 31 0.15 -7.12 -10.73
CA LYS A 31 -1.08 -7.83 -11.07
C LYS A 31 -0.99 -9.29 -10.66
N ASN A 32 -2.05 -9.83 -10.05
CA ASN A 32 -2.13 -11.26 -9.71
C ASN A 32 -2.77 -12.09 -10.81
N GLU A 33 -2.79 -13.42 -10.63
CA GLU A 33 -3.39 -14.36 -11.59
C GLU A 33 -4.90 -14.19 -11.78
N ARG A 34 -5.58 -13.59 -10.80
CA ARG A 34 -7.01 -13.26 -10.86
C ARG A 34 -7.31 -11.93 -11.54
N GLY A 35 -6.27 -11.20 -11.95
CA GLY A 35 -6.38 -9.91 -12.63
C GLY A 35 -6.55 -8.70 -11.72
N SER A 36 -6.47 -8.89 -10.40
CA SER A 36 -6.48 -7.78 -9.43
C SER A 36 -5.17 -7.02 -9.49
N VAL A 37 -5.23 -5.71 -9.26
CA VAL A 37 -4.10 -4.78 -9.41
C VAL A 37 -3.73 -4.19 -8.05
N LEU A 38 -2.44 -4.25 -7.71
CA LEU A 38 -1.86 -3.67 -6.50
C LEU A 38 -0.81 -2.65 -6.91
N THR A 39 -0.99 -1.38 -6.54
CA THR A 39 0.04 -0.34 -6.70
C THR A 39 0.60 -0.03 -5.33
N LEU A 40 1.92 -0.07 -5.17
CA LEU A 40 2.61 0.26 -3.93
C LEU A 40 3.54 1.46 -4.12
N HIS A 41 3.49 2.37 -3.16
CA HIS A 41 4.43 3.48 -3.00
C HIS A 41 5.40 3.10 -1.89
N PHE A 42 6.65 2.81 -2.27
CA PHE A 42 7.73 2.55 -1.33
C PHE A 42 8.26 3.88 -0.80
N THR A 43 8.39 3.97 0.52
CA THR A 43 8.91 5.15 1.20
C THR A 43 10.11 4.74 2.06
N SER A 44 10.95 5.71 2.44
CA SER A 44 12.14 5.45 3.27
C SER A 44 11.86 5.07 4.73
N LYS A 45 10.59 4.94 5.15
CA LYS A 45 10.18 4.82 6.56
C LYS A 45 9.56 3.47 6.94
N ASP A 46 9.91 2.39 6.23
CA ASP A 46 9.31 1.05 6.42
C ASP A 46 7.77 1.02 6.28
N THR A 47 7.17 2.10 5.79
CA THR A 47 5.74 2.23 5.52
C THR A 47 5.46 2.00 4.05
N LEU A 48 4.41 1.24 3.77
CA LEU A 48 3.85 1.06 2.44
C LEU A 48 2.48 1.75 2.39
N SER A 49 2.26 2.51 1.33
CA SER A 49 0.94 3.00 0.95
C SER A 49 0.68 2.64 -0.50
N GLY A 50 -0.54 2.84 -0.97
CA GLY A 50 -0.85 2.56 -2.35
C GLY A 50 -2.32 2.32 -2.58
N THR A 51 -2.62 1.52 -3.59
CA THR A 51 -3.98 1.21 -3.99
C THR A 51 -4.14 -0.25 -4.38
N PHE A 52 -5.31 -0.80 -4.13
CA PHE A 52 -5.69 -2.14 -4.54
C PHE A 52 -7.04 -2.10 -5.25
N THR A 53 -7.12 -2.76 -6.40
CA THR A 53 -8.33 -2.92 -7.19
C THR A 53 -8.56 -4.40 -7.41
N THR A 54 -9.60 -4.94 -6.78
CA THR A 54 -9.95 -6.36 -6.96
C THR A 54 -10.66 -6.59 -8.29
N ALA A 55 -10.35 -7.72 -8.92
CA ALA A 55 -11.06 -8.23 -10.10
C ALA A 55 -12.14 -9.27 -9.73
N VAL A 56 -12.16 -9.73 -8.47
CA VAL A 56 -13.08 -10.75 -7.98
C VAL A 56 -13.67 -10.34 -6.63
N ALA A 57 -14.87 -10.80 -6.32
CA ALA A 57 -15.52 -10.57 -5.04
C ALA A 57 -16.52 -11.70 -4.75
N SER A 58 -16.97 -11.80 -3.49
CA SER A 58 -18.09 -12.68 -3.14
C SER A 58 -19.38 -12.17 -3.79
N LYS A 59 -20.42 -13.02 -3.86
CA LYS A 59 -21.70 -12.65 -4.49
C LYS A 59 -22.35 -11.43 -3.84
N GLU A 60 -22.10 -11.24 -2.55
CA GLU A 60 -22.66 -10.19 -1.71
C GLU A 60 -21.87 -8.87 -1.80
N CYS A 61 -20.69 -8.89 -2.43
CA CYS A 61 -19.76 -7.76 -2.49
C CYS A 61 -19.33 -7.42 -3.94
N GLN A 62 -20.15 -7.74 -4.95
CA GLN A 62 -19.84 -7.49 -6.36
C GLN A 62 -19.53 -6.02 -6.67
N GLN A 63 -20.13 -5.09 -5.92
CA GLN A 63 -19.85 -3.66 -5.99
C GLN A 63 -18.40 -3.28 -5.65
N ALA A 64 -17.58 -4.18 -5.09
CA ALA A 64 -16.17 -3.90 -4.85
C ALA A 64 -15.29 -4.08 -6.09
N ILE A 65 -15.74 -4.85 -7.10
CA ILE A 65 -14.96 -5.15 -8.29
C ILE A 65 -14.68 -3.88 -9.10
N GLY A 66 -13.42 -3.69 -9.51
CA GLY A 66 -12.99 -2.54 -10.30
C GLY A 66 -12.89 -1.22 -9.52
N ASN A 67 -13.34 -1.17 -8.27
CA ASN A 67 -13.25 0.01 -7.43
C ASN A 67 -11.90 0.05 -6.70
N GLN A 68 -11.14 1.09 -6.96
CA GLN A 68 -9.84 1.31 -6.33
C GLN A 68 -10.00 1.63 -4.84
N ARG A 69 -9.23 0.94 -4.00
CA ARG A 69 -9.20 1.12 -2.54
C ARG A 69 -7.80 1.51 -2.06
N PRO A 70 -7.68 2.38 -1.05
CA PRO A 70 -6.39 2.70 -0.47
C PRO A 70 -5.80 1.46 0.23
N VAL A 71 -4.48 1.35 0.16
CA VAL A 71 -3.67 0.35 0.86
C VAL A 71 -2.81 1.09 1.89
N ILE A 72 -2.76 0.54 3.11
CA ILE A 72 -1.82 0.97 4.15
C ILE A 72 -1.15 -0.27 4.75
N GLY A 73 0.15 -0.18 4.99
CA GLY A 73 0.91 -1.26 5.57
C GLY A 73 2.35 -0.93 5.88
N TYR A 74 3.14 -1.98 6.09
CA TYR A 74 4.54 -1.91 6.47
C TYR A 74 5.38 -2.92 5.69
N ILE A 75 6.65 -2.59 5.49
CA ILE A 75 7.68 -3.48 4.97
C ILE A 75 8.86 -3.50 5.92
N VAL A 76 9.31 -4.69 6.31
CA VAL A 76 10.51 -4.88 7.12
C VAL A 76 11.41 -5.87 6.40
N LYS A 77 12.55 -5.38 5.89
CA LYS A 77 13.39 -6.09 4.93
C LYS A 77 12.55 -6.46 3.69
N ASN A 78 12.19 -7.73 3.54
CA ASN A 78 11.36 -8.24 2.46
C ASN A 78 9.98 -8.73 2.91
N ALA A 79 9.69 -8.72 4.21
CA ALA A 79 8.37 -9.09 4.73
C ALA A 79 7.42 -7.90 4.62
N ILE A 80 6.21 -8.13 4.10
CA ILE A 80 5.18 -7.11 3.95
C ILE A 80 3.91 -7.50 4.71
N THR A 81 3.25 -6.48 5.23
CA THR A 81 1.88 -6.56 5.72
C THR A 81 1.11 -5.37 5.18
N ILE A 82 -0.01 -5.60 4.51
CA ILE A 82 -0.84 -4.51 3.96
C ILE A 82 -2.31 -4.79 4.23
N SER A 83 -3.09 -3.73 4.37
CA SER A 83 -4.52 -3.77 4.68
C SER A 83 -5.32 -2.93 3.68
N VAL A 84 -6.52 -3.40 3.38
CA VAL A 84 -7.49 -2.77 2.49
C VAL A 84 -8.87 -2.84 3.15
N ASP A 85 -9.53 -1.70 3.26
CA ASP A 85 -10.87 -1.60 3.82
C ASP A 85 -11.94 -1.63 2.72
N TYR A 86 -13.01 -2.39 2.96
CA TYR A 86 -14.20 -2.48 2.12
C TYR A 86 -15.46 -2.13 2.93
N PRO A 87 -15.73 -0.83 3.19
CA PRO A 87 -16.86 -0.40 4.02
C PRO A 87 -18.21 -0.88 3.52
N ALA A 88 -18.43 -0.81 2.19
CA ALA A 88 -19.68 -1.21 1.55
C ALA A 88 -19.95 -2.73 1.66
N CYS A 89 -18.95 -3.51 2.06
CA CYS A 89 -19.07 -4.93 2.29
C CYS A 89 -18.83 -5.30 3.75
N GLY A 90 -18.67 -4.31 4.65
CA GLY A 90 -18.31 -4.55 6.05
C GLY A 90 -17.11 -5.48 6.21
N SER A 91 -16.10 -5.38 5.36
CA SER A 91 -14.99 -6.34 5.33
C SER A 91 -13.65 -5.65 5.30
N VAL A 92 -12.65 -6.28 5.90
CA VAL A 92 -11.24 -5.93 5.74
C VAL A 92 -10.51 -7.06 5.04
N LEU A 93 -9.60 -6.71 4.15
CA LEU A 93 -8.67 -7.62 3.51
C LEU A 93 -7.25 -7.28 3.98
N ALA A 94 -6.54 -8.26 4.51
CA ALA A 94 -5.13 -8.13 4.84
C ALA A 94 -4.31 -9.07 3.95
N PHE A 95 -3.14 -8.62 3.51
CA PHE A 95 -2.14 -9.47 2.89
C PHE A 95 -0.90 -9.51 3.77
N ILE A 96 -0.34 -10.70 3.95
CA ILE A 96 0.89 -10.95 4.71
C ILE A 96 1.77 -11.86 3.86
N GLY A 97 3.03 -11.49 3.67
CA GLY A 97 3.96 -12.30 2.87
C GLY A 97 5.27 -11.60 2.60
N ASN A 98 5.88 -11.91 1.46
CA ASN A 98 7.22 -11.42 1.11
C ASN A 98 7.26 -10.82 -0.29
N ILE A 99 8.19 -9.88 -0.49
CA ILE A 99 8.59 -9.34 -1.79
C ILE A 99 9.97 -9.89 -2.20
N GLU A 100 10.16 -10.23 -3.46
CA GLU A 100 11.49 -10.60 -3.98
C GLU A 100 12.46 -9.41 -3.97
N GLN A 101 13.76 -9.67 -3.93
CA GLN A 101 14.79 -8.61 -3.81
C GLN A 101 14.77 -7.61 -4.98
N ASP A 102 14.45 -8.07 -6.18
CA ASP A 102 14.30 -7.25 -7.39
C ASP A 102 12.92 -6.58 -7.49
N LYS A 103 12.05 -6.81 -6.50
CA LYS A 103 10.67 -6.34 -6.44
C LYS A 103 9.82 -6.78 -7.62
N ALA A 104 10.19 -7.87 -8.31
CA ALA A 104 9.45 -8.40 -9.45
C ALA A 104 8.19 -9.17 -9.02
N THR A 105 8.27 -9.90 -7.91
CA THR A 105 7.17 -10.72 -7.39
C THR A 105 6.87 -10.41 -5.92
N ILE A 106 5.59 -10.46 -5.57
CA ILE A 106 5.09 -10.46 -4.20
C ILE A 106 4.28 -11.75 -4.01
N ASP A 107 4.62 -12.53 -3.00
CA ASP A 107 3.94 -13.77 -2.62
C ASP A 107 3.30 -13.57 -1.24
N VAL A 108 1.96 -13.67 -1.17
CA VAL A 108 1.19 -13.34 0.03
C VAL A 108 0.07 -14.32 0.32
N THR A 109 -0.18 -14.51 1.62
CA THR A 109 -1.44 -15.01 2.13
C THR A 109 -2.41 -13.85 2.31
N ALA A 110 -3.60 -13.99 1.75
CA ALA A 110 -4.71 -13.05 1.88
C ALA A 110 -5.67 -13.51 2.96
N ILE A 111 -6.08 -12.62 3.86
CA ILE A 111 -7.07 -12.88 4.90
C ILE A 111 -8.20 -11.86 4.73
N LEU A 112 -9.36 -12.33 4.29
CA LEU A 112 -10.59 -11.53 4.25
C LEU A 112 -11.38 -11.80 5.53
N ALA A 113 -11.65 -10.76 6.29
CA ALA A 113 -12.48 -10.81 7.48
C ALA A 113 -13.72 -9.93 7.29
N HIS A 114 -14.89 -10.55 7.33
CA HIS A 114 -16.18 -9.86 7.34
C HIS A 114 -16.54 -9.48 8.78
N GLN A 115 -17.13 -8.30 8.94
CA GLN A 115 -17.64 -7.82 10.22
C GLN A 115 -18.74 -8.76 10.69
N SER A 116 -18.66 -9.15 11.95
CA SER A 116 -19.66 -9.97 12.60
C SER A 116 -20.34 -9.17 13.70
N THR A 117 -21.67 -9.16 13.70
CA THR A 117 -22.46 -8.57 14.81
C THR A 117 -22.45 -9.48 16.05
N HIS A 118 -22.22 -10.78 15.87
CA HIS A 118 -22.07 -11.75 16.95
C HIS A 118 -21.07 -12.85 16.57
N ILE A 119 -19.82 -12.69 17.03
CA ILE A 119 -18.68 -13.54 16.67
C ILE A 119 -18.82 -15.01 17.08
N ALA A 120 -19.70 -15.31 18.06
CA ALA A 120 -19.93 -16.66 18.58
C ALA A 120 -21.01 -17.44 17.80
N THR A 121 -21.87 -16.76 17.05
CA THR A 121 -23.02 -17.38 16.36
C THR A 121 -22.95 -17.29 14.85
N GLN A 122 -22.15 -16.38 14.31
CA GLN A 122 -21.86 -16.34 12.88
C GLN A 122 -20.71 -17.31 12.56
N GLY A 123 -21.03 -18.34 11.78
CA GLY A 123 -20.16 -19.47 11.49
C GLY A 123 -18.86 -19.13 10.75
N PRO A 124 -18.05 -20.14 10.40
CA PRO A 124 -16.69 -19.96 9.86
C PRO A 124 -16.63 -19.20 8.53
N GLY A 125 -17.75 -19.07 7.81
CA GLY A 125 -17.84 -18.36 6.53
C GLY A 125 -17.63 -16.85 6.60
N ALA A 126 -17.44 -16.26 7.78
CA ALA A 126 -17.09 -14.84 7.92
C ALA A 126 -15.60 -14.55 7.63
N ARG A 127 -14.75 -15.59 7.48
CA ARG A 127 -13.30 -15.44 7.29
C ARG A 127 -12.83 -16.33 6.15
N PHE A 128 -12.18 -15.73 5.17
CA PHE A 128 -11.58 -16.46 4.06
C PHE A 128 -10.07 -16.27 4.07
N ILE A 129 -9.34 -17.37 3.87
CA ILE A 129 -7.89 -17.35 3.69
C ILE A 129 -7.61 -17.80 2.26
N GLY A 130 -6.82 -17.00 1.55
CA GLY A 130 -6.40 -17.27 0.19
C GLY A 130 -4.91 -17.05 0.02
N HIS A 131 -4.44 -17.37 -1.16
CA HIS A 131 -3.07 -17.13 -1.60
C HIS A 131 -3.11 -16.30 -2.88
N ASP A 132 -2.17 -15.37 -3.02
CA ASP A 132 -2.04 -14.48 -4.16
C ASP A 132 -0.56 -14.32 -4.52
N VAL A 133 -0.25 -14.43 -5.82
CA VAL A 133 1.07 -14.07 -6.34
C VAL A 133 0.92 -12.88 -7.27
N PHE A 134 1.51 -11.77 -6.90
CA PHE A 134 1.49 -10.53 -7.64
C PHE A 134 2.79 -10.37 -8.42
N LYS A 135 2.70 -10.16 -9.73
CA LYS A 135 3.86 -9.90 -10.59
C LYS A 135 3.85 -8.45 -11.07
N ARG A 136 5.03 -7.83 -11.10
CA ARG A 136 5.22 -6.47 -11.60
C ARG A 136 4.72 -6.36 -13.05
N VAL A 137 4.01 -5.27 -13.34
CA VAL A 137 3.49 -4.91 -14.68
C VAL A 137 4.44 -3.94 -15.37
#